data_AF-M3UT35-F1
#
_entry.id   AF-M3UT35-F1
#
_cell.length_a   1.000
_cell.length_b   1.000
_cell.length_c   1.000
_cell.angle_alpha   90.00
_cell.angle_beta   90.00
_cell.angle_gamma   90.00
#
_symmetry.space_group_name_H-M   'P 1'
#
loop_
_entity.id
_entity.type
_entity.pdbx_description
1 polymer ?
#
loop_
_entity_poly.entity_id
_entity_poly.type
_entity_poly.pdbx_seq_one_letter_code
_entity_poly.pdbx_strand_id
1 'polypeptide(L)'
;MNSSNYVKNVLKDLSKNLSDAIKHLSKTNQSPEGDSLIHAIAIWLRRVSFIREFNYDDTLLSYLDYLISDAQVLILGNEKLLEILGQFRFFYTREYAIHFK
;
A
#
# COMPACT_ATOMS: atom_id res chain seq x y z
N MET A 1 15.65 9.09 -1.85
CA MET A 1 16.44 8.75 -0.65
C MET A 1 16.30 7.27 -0.39
N ASN A 2 17.38 6.59 -0.01
CA ASN A 2 17.35 5.13 0.21
C ASN A 2 16.87 4.84 1.63
N SER A 3 15.74 4.16 1.77
CA SER A 3 15.26 3.61 3.03
C SER A 3 16.25 2.58 3.58
N SER A 4 16.37 2.42 4.90
CA SER A 4 17.23 1.36 5.47
C SER A 4 16.76 -0.03 5.09
N ASN A 5 17.69 -0.98 5.13
CA ASN A 5 17.42 -2.39 4.85
C ASN A 5 16.34 -2.97 5.76
N TYR A 6 16.27 -2.53 7.02
CA TYR A 6 15.20 -2.93 7.94
C TYR A 6 13.82 -2.49 7.41
N VAL A 7 13.65 -1.20 7.11
CA VAL A 7 12.39 -0.66 6.58
C VAL A 7 12.02 -1.32 5.26
N LYS A 8 12.99 -1.54 4.37
CA LYS A 8 12.75 -2.25 3.10
C LYS A 8 12.25 -3.68 3.30
N ASN A 9 12.78 -4.39 4.29
CA ASN A 9 12.31 -5.74 4.62
C ASN A 9 10.88 -5.72 5.16
N VAL A 10 10.56 -4.80 6.09
CA VAL A 10 9.19 -4.63 6.60
C VAL A 10 8.21 -4.33 5.47
N LEU A 11 8.54 -3.37 4.59
CA LEU A 11 7.71 -3.01 3.44
C LEU A 11 7.55 -4.16 2.45
N LYS A 12 8.58 -5.00 2.29
CA LYS A 12 8.52 -6.21 1.46
C LYS A 12 7.55 -7.25 2.02
N ASP A 13 7.51 -7.44 3.33
CA ASP A 13 6.56 -8.36 3.96
C ASP A 13 5.12 -7.81 3.93
N LEU A 14 4.95 -6.51 4.18
CA LEU A 14 3.66 -5.83 3.99
C LEU A 14 3.16 -5.94 2.55
N SER A 15 4.06 -5.86 1.56
CA SER A 15 3.71 -6.03 0.15
C SER A 15 3.13 -7.41 -0.17
N LYS A 16 3.63 -8.47 0.47
CA LYS A 16 3.08 -9.82 0.32
C LYS A 16 1.68 -9.91 0.92
N ASN A 17 1.52 -9.42 2.16
CA ASN A 17 0.23 -9.40 2.85
C ASN A 17 -0.82 -8.60 2.06
N LEU A 18 -0.42 -7.45 1.50
CA LEU A 18 -1.28 -6.62 0.67
C LEU A 18 -1.68 -7.33 -0.62
N SER A 19 -0.74 -8.04 -1.26
CA SER A 19 -1.03 -8.82 -2.48
C SER A 19 -2.06 -9.92 -2.23
N ASP A 20 -2.01 -10.57 -1.07
CA ASP A 20 -2.99 -11.60 -0.71
C ASP A 20 -4.36 -11.00 -0.39
N ALA A 21 -4.41 -9.83 0.28
CA ALA A 21 -5.65 -9.09 0.50
C ALA A 21 -6.30 -8.65 -0.82
N ILE A 22 -5.52 -8.10 -1.76
CA ILE A 22 -5.98 -7.72 -3.11
C ILE A 22 -6.58 -8.94 -3.82
N LYS A 23 -5.87 -10.07 -3.86
CA LYS A 23 -6.37 -11.29 -4.53
C LYS A 23 -7.67 -11.81 -3.93
N HIS A 24 -7.84 -11.69 -2.62
CA HIS A 24 -9.08 -12.07 -1.95
C HIS A 24 -10.21 -11.12 -2.38
N LEU A 25 -9.99 -9.81 -2.24
CA LEU A 25 -10.99 -8.78 -2.55
C LEU A 25 -11.39 -8.75 -4.02
N SER A 26 -10.47 -8.99 -4.96
CA SER A 26 -10.80 -9.13 -6.39
C SER A 26 -11.77 -10.27 -6.69
N LYS A 27 -11.94 -11.23 -5.78
CA LYS A 27 -12.90 -12.35 -5.94
C LYS A 27 -14.22 -12.11 -5.21
N THR A 28 -14.21 -11.27 -4.17
CA THR A 28 -15.34 -11.11 -3.26
C THR A 28 -16.05 -9.76 -3.40
N ASN A 29 -15.34 -8.73 -3.87
CA ASN A 29 -15.95 -7.42 -4.10
C ASN A 29 -16.83 -7.43 -5.35
N GLN A 30 -18.03 -6.86 -5.24
CA GLN A 30 -19.04 -6.91 -6.30
C GLN A 30 -19.32 -5.52 -6.91
N SER A 31 -18.78 -4.44 -6.34
CA SER A 31 -18.95 -3.09 -6.87
C SER A 31 -17.93 -2.76 -7.96
N PRO A 32 -18.34 -2.15 -9.10
CA PRO A 32 -17.42 -1.68 -10.12
C PRO A 32 -16.38 -0.68 -9.59
N GLU A 33 -16.78 0.21 -8.69
CA GLU A 33 -15.93 1.22 -8.08
C GLU A 33 -14.87 0.60 -7.17
N GLY A 34 -15.27 -0.38 -6.34
CA GLY A 34 -14.35 -1.08 -5.47
C GLY A 34 -13.36 -1.96 -6.26
N ASP A 35 -13.80 -2.60 -7.36
CA ASP A 35 -12.89 -3.36 -8.22
C ASP A 35 -11.85 -2.47 -8.92
N SER A 36 -12.30 -1.30 -9.40
CA SER A 36 -11.41 -0.27 -9.95
C SER A 36 -10.38 0.19 -8.91
N LEU A 37 -10.81 0.40 -7.67
CA LEU A 37 -9.93 0.79 -6.58
C LEU A 37 -8.93 -0.32 -6.21
N ILE A 38 -9.36 -1.59 -6.16
CA ILE A 38 -8.46 -2.72 -5.90
C ILE A 38 -7.36 -2.78 -6.96
N HIS A 39 -7.69 -2.56 -8.22
CA HIS A 39 -6.71 -2.45 -9.31
C HIS A 39 -5.77 -1.25 -9.12
N ALA A 40 -6.28 -0.10 -8.70
CA ALA A 40 -5.46 1.08 -8.42
C ALA A 40 -4.45 0.81 -7.28
N ILE A 41 -4.88 0.13 -6.21
CA ILE A 41 -4.00 -0.29 -5.10
C ILE A 41 -2.92 -1.27 -5.61
N ALA A 42 -3.28 -2.22 -6.48
CA ALA A 42 -2.32 -3.16 -7.06
C ALA A 42 -1.26 -2.44 -7.93
N ILE A 43 -1.68 -1.46 -8.73
CA ILE A 43 -0.77 -0.64 -9.55
C ILE A 43 0.17 0.18 -8.66
N TRP A 44 -0.37 0.82 -7.63
CA TRP A 44 0.41 1.57 -6.67
C TRP A 44 1.46 0.68 -5.98
N LEU A 45 1.06 -0.52 -5.52
CA LEU A 45 1.97 -1.48 -4.90
C LEU A 45 3.10 -1.87 -5.86
N ARG A 46 2.80 -2.12 -7.14
CA ARG A 46 3.82 -2.41 -8.16
C ARG A 46 4.80 -1.25 -8.34
N ARG A 47 4.32 0.00 -8.35
CA ARG A 47 5.16 1.20 -8.47
C ARG A 47 6.11 1.31 -7.29
N VAL A 48 5.61 1.13 -6.06
CA VAL A 48 6.42 1.24 -4.84
C VAL A 48 7.43 0.09 -4.73
N SER A 49 6.99 -1.15 -4.93
CA SER A 49 7.81 -2.34 -4.66
C SER A 49 8.81 -2.68 -5.76
N PHE A 50 8.42 -2.59 -7.03
CA PHE A 50 9.28 -3.01 -8.16
C PHE A 50 9.96 -1.86 -8.87
N ILE A 51 9.26 -0.74 -9.07
CA ILE A 51 9.82 0.38 -9.86
C ILE A 51 10.68 1.28 -8.97
N ARG A 52 10.21 1.58 -7.76
CA ARG A 52 10.94 2.42 -6.81
C ARG A 52 11.75 1.62 -5.80
N GLU A 53 11.58 0.30 -5.73
CA GLU A 53 12.29 -0.57 -4.77
C GLU A 53 12.22 -0.06 -3.32
N PHE A 54 11.02 0.39 -2.93
CA PHE A 54 10.71 0.97 -1.62
C PHE A 54 11.50 2.24 -1.27
N ASN A 55 12.12 2.89 -2.25
CA ASN A 55 12.68 4.22 -2.05
C ASN A 55 11.54 5.22 -1.87
N TYR A 56 11.72 6.13 -0.92
CA TYR A 56 10.73 7.15 -0.61
C TYR A 56 10.44 8.06 -1.82
N ASP A 57 9.16 8.27 -2.09
CA ASP A 57 8.59 9.11 -3.14
C ASP A 57 7.32 9.76 -2.56
N ASP A 58 7.32 11.09 -2.52
CA ASP A 58 6.28 11.91 -1.91
C ASP A 58 4.93 11.81 -2.65
N THR A 59 5.00 11.68 -3.97
CA THR A 59 3.84 11.51 -4.83
C THR A 59 3.18 10.18 -4.54
N LEU A 60 3.96 9.09 -4.45
CA LEU A 60 3.43 7.77 -4.11
C LEU A 60 2.87 7.71 -2.69
N LEU A 61 3.48 8.39 -1.72
CA LEU A 61 2.91 8.50 -0.37
C LEU A 61 1.56 9.24 -0.40
N SER A 62 1.48 10.37 -1.12
CA SER A 62 0.23 11.13 -1.23
C SER A 62 -0.87 10.31 -1.91
N TYR A 63 -0.54 9.53 -2.94
CA TYR A 63 -1.48 8.60 -3.56
C TYR A 63 -1.99 7.55 -2.58
N LEU A 64 -1.14 7.03 -1.70
CA LEU A 64 -1.56 6.05 -0.69
C LEU A 64 -2.64 6.64 0.24
N ASP A 65 -2.52 7.91 0.61
CA ASP A 65 -3.50 8.58 1.48
C ASP A 65 -4.88 8.64 0.81
N TYR A 66 -4.94 8.95 -0.48
CA TYR A 66 -6.18 8.90 -1.25
C TYR A 66 -6.73 7.48 -1.36
N LEU A 67 -5.88 6.49 -1.66
CA LEU A 67 -6.31 5.09 -1.75
C LEU A 67 -6.89 4.56 -0.44
N ILE A 68 -6.33 4.95 0.70
CA ILE A 68 -6.86 4.59 2.03
C ILE A 68 -8.24 5.21 2.25
N SER A 69 -8.39 6.50 1.97
CA SER A 69 -9.66 7.22 2.11
C SER A 69 -10.75 6.59 1.24
N ASP A 70 -10.43 6.31 -0.03
CA ASP A 70 -11.38 5.70 -0.96
C ASP A 70 -11.74 4.28 -0.54
N ALA A 71 -10.77 3.51 -0.02
CA ALA A 71 -11.01 2.14 0.41
C ALA A 71 -12.03 2.10 1.55
N GLN A 72 -11.95 3.01 2.53
CA GLN A 72 -12.88 3.09 3.66
C GLN A 72 -14.35 3.19 3.24
N VAL A 73 -14.63 3.74 2.06
CA VAL A 73 -15.99 3.98 1.57
C VAL A 73 -16.40 2.95 0.51
N LEU A 74 -15.48 2.56 -0.37
CA LEU A 74 -15.81 1.84 -1.60
C LEU A 74 -15.65 0.31 -1.52
N ILE A 75 -14.98 -0.21 -0.49
CA ILE A 75 -14.75 -1.66 -0.32
C ILE A 75 -15.35 -2.10 1.01
N LEU A 76 -16.34 -3.00 0.96
CA LEU A 76 -16.99 -3.56 2.15
C LEU A 76 -16.13 -4.66 2.78
N GLY A 77 -16.11 -4.76 4.12
CA GLY A 77 -15.37 -5.81 4.85
C GLY A 77 -13.86 -5.77 4.62
N ASN A 78 -13.29 -4.56 4.58
CA ASN A 78 -11.93 -4.29 4.15
C ASN A 78 -10.98 -3.95 5.32
N GLU A 79 -11.32 -4.31 6.55
CA GLU A 79 -10.60 -3.90 7.76
C GLU A 79 -9.12 -4.31 7.68
N LYS A 80 -8.87 -5.54 7.23
CA LYS A 80 -7.51 -6.05 7.03
C LYS A 80 -6.74 -5.29 5.94
N LEU A 81 -7.42 -4.88 4.87
CA LEU A 81 -6.79 -4.07 3.81
C LEU A 81 -6.37 -2.71 4.39
N LEU A 82 -7.29 -2.03 5.10
CA LEU A 82 -7.02 -0.73 5.70
C LEU A 82 -5.89 -0.79 6.75
N GLU A 83 -5.86 -1.83 7.56
CA GLU A 83 -4.76 -2.06 8.51
C GLU A 83 -3.41 -2.16 7.79
N ILE A 84 -3.33 -3.00 6.75
CA ILE A 84 -2.09 -3.19 5.97
C ILE A 84 -1.68 -1.87 5.31
N LEU A 85 -2.61 -1.15 4.67
CA LEU A 85 -2.32 0.13 4.03
C LEU A 85 -1.86 1.20 5.05
N GLY A 86 -2.46 1.23 6.24
CA GLY A 86 -2.05 2.11 7.33
C GLY A 86 -0.64 1.81 7.83
N GLN A 87 -0.30 0.54 8.03
CA GLN A 87 1.06 0.12 8.37
C GLN A 87 2.04 0.49 7.24
N PHE A 88 1.66 0.25 5.99
CA PHE A 88 2.47 0.62 4.83
C PHE A 88 2.73 2.12 4.81
N ARG A 89 1.70 2.94 5.02
CA ARG A 89 1.79 4.40 5.10
C ARG A 89 2.77 4.84 6.17
N PHE A 90 2.66 4.28 7.37
CA PHE A 90 3.53 4.60 8.50
C PHE A 90 5.02 4.37 8.17
N PHE A 91 5.35 3.18 7.66
CA PHE A 91 6.73 2.83 7.32
C PHE A 91 7.24 3.50 6.03
N TYR A 92 6.34 3.87 5.11
CA TYR A 92 6.66 4.55 3.85
C TYR A 92 6.63 6.07 3.98
N THR A 93 7.06 6.61 5.13
CA THR A 93 7.23 8.06 5.31
C THR A 93 8.69 8.49 5.21
N ARG A 94 8.88 9.78 4.94
CA ARG A 94 10.20 10.39 4.81
C ARG A 94 11.05 10.19 6.05
N GLU A 95 10.44 10.29 7.23
CA GLU A 95 11.12 10.19 8.52
C GLU A 95 11.78 8.82 8.71
N TYR A 96 11.06 7.73 8.42
CA TYR A 96 11.61 6.38 8.51
C TYR A 96 12.66 6.08 7.44
N ALA A 97 12.56 6.72 6.26
CA ALA A 97 13.57 6.62 5.23
C ALA A 97 14.88 7.36 5.60
N ILE A 98 14.84 8.37 6.47
CA ILE A 98 16.00 9.21 6.83
C ILE A 98 16.62 8.80 8.17
N HIS A 99 15.80 8.53 9.19
CA HIS A 99 16.22 8.43 10.57
C HIS A 99 16.50 7.00 11.05
N PHE A 100 15.95 5.99 10.38
CA PHE A 100 16.36 4.60 10.58
C PHE A 100 17.46 4.30 9.57
N LYS A 101 18.73 4.48 9.97
CA LYS A 101 19.92 4.00 9.25
C LYS A 101 20.59 2.90 10.04
#